data_AF-A0A5D0CYW3-F1
#
_entry.id   AF-A0A5D0CYW3-F1
#
_cell.length_a   1.000
_cell.length_b   1.000
_cell.length_c   1.000
_cell.angle_alpha   90.00
_cell.angle_beta   90.00
_cell.angle_gamma   90.00
#
_symmetry.space_group_name_H-M   'P 1'
#
loop_
_entity.id
_entity.type
_entity.pdbx_description
1 polymer ?
#
loop_
_entity_poly.entity_id
_entity_poly.type
_entity_poly.pdbx_seq_one_letter_code
_entity_poly.pdbx_strand_id
1 'polypeptide(L)'
;MKKLLSLFLVITLAVALSACGGNNKSNSAPKSNVDSGTVSENQEEIEKLKAEAEKLKQELAEKEEAEKKEQETIAAQEAAAKEQEKVAAAEVMNQIALYYSGAELDEKSYNYIVDHSNLFPAGTVELKKEAESLVDSNVTSRHIFKNISPYLEKMIKVSGDIVQIEEEETDFGTVSEIHIIDDNNNSVIGIYLGSTGDILDGDYVTMRGVPTVVYSFDNIGGGTTNAVLLAASTIQKQ
;
A
#
# COMPACT_ATOMS: atom_id res chain seq x y z
N MET A 1 -10.86 -18.33 -1.30
CA MET A 1 -12.03 -17.97 -2.13
C MET A 1 -11.56 -17.61 -3.53
N LYS A 2 -12.46 -17.73 -4.52
CA LYS A 2 -12.22 -18.10 -5.92
C LYS A 2 -11.30 -17.15 -6.71
N LYS A 3 -10.39 -17.74 -7.51
CA LYS A 3 -9.62 -17.10 -8.57
C LYS A 3 -10.60 -16.58 -9.64
N LEU A 4 -10.62 -15.27 -9.91
CA LEU A 4 -11.30 -14.74 -11.09
C LEU A 4 -10.40 -14.92 -12.31
N LEU A 5 -10.86 -15.77 -13.22
CA LEU A 5 -10.28 -15.97 -14.54
C LEU A 5 -10.64 -14.74 -15.40
N SER A 6 -9.62 -14.03 -15.89
CA SER A 6 -9.75 -12.99 -16.90
C SER A 6 -10.19 -13.63 -18.22
N LEU A 7 -11.29 -13.16 -18.81
CA LEU A 7 -11.76 -13.57 -20.14
C LEU A 7 -11.77 -12.32 -21.03
N PHE A 8 -10.65 -12.06 -21.69
CA PHE A 8 -10.59 -11.13 -22.82
C PHE A 8 -11.19 -11.81 -24.05
N LEU A 9 -12.43 -11.48 -24.41
CA LEU A 9 -13.02 -11.83 -25.70
C LEU A 9 -12.79 -10.66 -26.66
N VAL A 10 -11.75 -10.77 -27.49
CA VAL A 10 -11.47 -9.83 -28.58
C VAL A 10 -12.40 -10.16 -29.75
N ILE A 11 -13.46 -9.38 -29.95
CA ILE A 11 -14.27 -9.43 -31.17
C ILE A 11 -13.63 -8.49 -32.19
N THR A 12 -12.92 -9.06 -33.16
CA THR A 12 -12.42 -8.34 -34.33
C THR A 12 -13.53 -8.22 -35.37
N LEU A 13 -14.07 -6.99 -35.53
CA LEU A 13 -15.02 -6.66 -36.58
C LEU A 13 -14.25 -6.28 -37.85
N ALA A 14 -14.16 -7.19 -38.81
CA ALA A 14 -13.61 -6.90 -40.14
C ALA A 14 -14.73 -6.38 -41.06
N VAL A 15 -14.77 -5.07 -41.28
CA VAL A 15 -15.55 -4.48 -42.38
C VAL A 15 -14.61 -4.34 -43.58
N ALA A 16 -14.76 -5.24 -44.55
CA ALA A 16 -14.13 -5.10 -45.86
C ALA A 16 -15.17 -4.57 -46.85
N LEU A 17 -15.06 -3.28 -47.20
CA LEU A 17 -15.64 -2.72 -48.42
C LEU A 17 -14.53 -2.09 -49.23
N SER A 18 -14.27 -2.64 -50.41
CA SER A 18 -13.55 -1.96 -51.49
C SER A 18 -14.05 -2.53 -52.82
N ALA A 19 -14.48 -1.61 -53.68
CA ALA A 19 -15.19 -1.82 -54.93
C ALA A 19 -14.28 -1.94 -56.17
N CYS A 20 -14.94 -2.10 -57.33
CA CYS A 20 -14.48 -2.01 -58.73
C CYS A 20 -13.79 -3.27 -59.29
N GLY A 21 -14.08 -3.80 -60.48
CA GLY A 21 -14.94 -3.40 -61.61
C GLY A 21 -14.44 -4.13 -62.88
N GLY A 22 -15.31 -4.47 -63.85
CA GLY A 22 -14.85 -4.98 -65.15
C GLY A 22 -15.87 -5.73 -66.03
N ASN A 23 -16.52 -4.99 -66.94
CA ASN A 23 -17.10 -5.36 -68.26
C ASN A 23 -17.24 -6.83 -68.70
N ASN A 24 -18.45 -7.24 -69.16
CA ASN A 24 -18.71 -7.45 -70.61
C ASN A 24 -20.20 -7.71 -70.97
N LYS A 25 -20.51 -7.39 -72.23
CA LYS A 25 -21.78 -7.39 -72.99
C LYS A 25 -22.67 -8.66 -72.88
N SER A 26 -24.00 -8.46 -72.90
CA SER A 26 -24.93 -9.10 -73.88
C SER A 26 -26.41 -8.73 -73.66
N ASN A 27 -26.95 -7.97 -74.60
CA ASN A 27 -28.30 -7.98 -75.19
C ASN A 27 -29.42 -8.82 -74.54
N SER A 28 -30.51 -8.17 -74.09
CA SER A 28 -31.89 -8.37 -74.59
C SER A 28 -32.89 -7.62 -73.69
N ALA A 29 -33.73 -6.78 -74.27
CA ALA A 29 -34.92 -6.24 -73.61
C ALA A 29 -35.88 -7.39 -73.21
N PRO A 30 -36.59 -7.25 -72.08
CA PRO A 30 -38.01 -6.97 -72.23
C PRO A 30 -38.52 -5.86 -71.32
N LYS A 31 -39.68 -5.35 -71.74
CA LYS A 31 -40.39 -4.19 -71.23
C LYS A 31 -40.96 -4.38 -69.82
N SER A 32 -41.20 -3.20 -69.23
CA SER A 32 -42.34 -2.76 -68.41
C SER A 32 -42.39 -3.11 -66.92
N ASN A 33 -42.64 -2.02 -66.19
CA ASN A 33 -43.07 -1.88 -64.80
C ASN A 33 -41.99 -1.99 -63.72
N VAL A 34 -41.20 -0.92 -63.61
CA VAL A 34 -40.74 -0.45 -62.30
C VAL A 34 -41.84 0.45 -61.77
N ASP A 35 -42.56 -0.07 -60.79
CA ASP A 35 -43.47 0.66 -59.92
C ASP A 35 -42.70 1.81 -59.24
N SER A 36 -43.22 3.03 -59.35
CA SER A 36 -42.60 4.24 -58.79
C SER A 36 -42.78 4.37 -57.26
N GLY A 37 -43.23 3.31 -56.58
CA GLY A 37 -43.40 3.26 -55.13
C GLY A 37 -42.17 2.78 -54.33
N THR A 38 -41.24 2.05 -54.93
CA THR A 38 -40.18 1.32 -54.17
C THR A 38 -38.87 2.10 -53.98
N VAL A 39 -38.74 3.33 -54.48
CA VAL A 39 -37.51 4.15 -54.36
C VAL A 39 -37.55 5.09 -53.15
N SER A 40 -38.74 5.55 -52.70
CA SER A 40 -38.84 6.46 -51.55
C SER A 40 -38.82 5.75 -50.19
N GLU A 41 -39.41 4.55 -50.08
CA GLU A 41 -39.36 3.74 -48.84
C GLU A 41 -37.94 3.32 -48.48
N ASN A 42 -37.12 2.97 -49.48
CA ASN A 42 -35.70 2.61 -49.28
C ASN A 42 -34.83 3.81 -48.85
N GLN A 43 -35.20 5.05 -49.21
CA GLN A 43 -34.47 6.24 -48.79
C GLN A 43 -34.77 6.65 -47.34
N GLU A 44 -36.03 6.54 -46.92
CA GLU A 44 -36.43 6.79 -45.52
C GLU A 44 -35.82 5.76 -44.56
N GLU A 45 -35.74 4.49 -44.95
CA GLU A 45 -35.11 3.45 -44.15
C GLU A 45 -33.58 3.67 -44.00
N ILE A 46 -32.91 4.14 -45.06
CA ILE A 46 -31.48 4.50 -45.01
C ILE A 46 -31.22 5.70 -44.09
N GLU A 47 -32.08 6.72 -44.10
CA GLU A 47 -31.93 7.86 -43.18
C GLU A 47 -32.18 7.47 -41.73
N LYS A 48 -33.18 6.61 -41.48
CA LYS A 48 -33.47 6.08 -40.14
C LYS A 48 -32.32 5.25 -39.58
N LEU A 49 -31.73 4.38 -40.39
CA LEU A 49 -30.56 3.58 -40.01
C LEU A 49 -29.32 4.44 -39.75
N LYS A 50 -29.14 5.55 -40.49
CA LYS A 50 -28.05 6.51 -40.22
C LYS A 50 -28.25 7.24 -38.90
N ALA A 51 -29.47 7.68 -38.60
CA ALA A 51 -29.78 8.33 -37.32
C ALA A 51 -29.61 7.37 -36.14
N GLU A 52 -29.99 6.10 -36.28
CA GLU A 52 -29.77 5.07 -35.27
C GLU A 52 -28.29 4.75 -35.08
N ALA A 53 -27.51 4.71 -36.17
CA ALA A 53 -26.06 4.52 -36.11
C ALA A 53 -25.34 5.70 -35.44
N GLU A 54 -25.77 6.95 -35.68
CA GLU A 54 -25.23 8.12 -34.97
C GLU A 54 -25.58 8.10 -33.48
N LYS A 55 -26.81 7.72 -33.13
CA LYS A 55 -27.23 7.57 -31.72
C LYS A 55 -26.41 6.50 -31.00
N LEU A 56 -26.24 5.34 -31.62
CA LEU A 56 -25.41 4.25 -31.08
C LEU A 56 -23.94 4.67 -30.93
N LYS A 57 -23.41 5.47 -31.86
CA LYS A 57 -22.05 6.00 -31.78
C LYS A 57 -21.89 7.00 -30.63
N GLN A 58 -22.90 7.84 -30.38
CA GLN A 58 -22.90 8.74 -29.22
C GLN A 58 -23.00 7.97 -27.90
N GLU A 59 -23.91 6.99 -27.80
CA GLU A 59 -24.05 6.15 -26.61
C GLU A 59 -22.77 5.35 -26.32
N LEU A 60 -22.10 4.82 -27.36
CA LEU A 60 -20.81 4.15 -27.22
C LEU A 60 -19.72 5.11 -26.73
N ALA A 61 -19.64 6.32 -27.28
CA ALA A 61 -18.66 7.31 -26.85
C ALA A 61 -18.90 7.79 -25.40
N GLU A 62 -20.15 8.00 -25.01
CA GLU A 62 -20.52 8.35 -23.63
C GLU A 62 -20.19 7.21 -22.66
N LYS A 63 -20.44 5.96 -23.06
CA LYS A 63 -20.11 4.77 -22.27
C LYS A 63 -18.60 4.58 -22.13
N GLU A 64 -17.84 4.74 -23.22
CA GLU A 64 -16.37 4.68 -23.19
C GLU A 64 -15.77 5.80 -22.32
N GLU A 65 -16.33 7.01 -22.35
CA GLU A 65 -15.89 8.11 -21.49
C GLU A 65 -16.23 7.87 -20.01
N ALA A 66 -17.40 7.29 -19.72
CA ALA A 66 -17.80 6.91 -18.36
C ALA A 66 -16.90 5.80 -17.80
N GLU A 67 -16.66 4.74 -18.57
CA GLU A 67 -15.76 3.64 -18.19
C GLU A 67 -14.33 4.14 -17.96
N LYS A 68 -13.84 5.08 -18.78
CA LYS A 68 -12.53 5.69 -18.60
C LYS A 68 -12.44 6.52 -17.31
N LYS A 69 -13.45 7.35 -17.01
CA LYS A 69 -13.50 8.13 -15.75
C LYS A 69 -13.59 7.24 -14.52
N GLU A 70 -14.32 6.13 -14.60
CA GLU A 70 -14.40 5.14 -13.53
C GLU A 70 -13.04 4.47 -13.30
N GLN A 71 -12.34 4.05 -14.37
CA GLN A 71 -10.98 3.50 -14.27
C GLN A 71 -9.97 4.50 -13.71
N GLU A 72 -10.02 5.76 -14.12
CA GLU A 72 -9.16 6.82 -13.57
C GLU A 72 -9.43 7.06 -12.08
N THR A 73 -10.69 6.98 -11.65
CA THR A 73 -11.09 7.12 -10.24
C THR A 73 -10.58 5.95 -9.39
N ILE A 74 -10.73 4.72 -9.87
CA ILE A 74 -10.23 3.52 -9.19
C ILE A 74 -8.70 3.58 -9.06
N ALA A 75 -7.99 3.93 -10.14
CA ALA A 75 -6.54 4.04 -10.11
C ALA A 75 -6.05 5.12 -9.13
N ALA A 76 -6.74 6.27 -9.05
CA ALA A 76 -6.42 7.32 -8.09
C ALA A 76 -6.67 6.87 -6.64
N GLN A 77 -7.75 6.14 -6.38
CA GLN A 77 -8.05 5.58 -5.05
C GLN A 77 -7.03 4.52 -4.64
N GLU A 78 -6.63 3.63 -5.53
CA GLU A 78 -5.59 2.64 -5.28
C GLU A 78 -4.22 3.28 -5.00
N ALA A 79 -3.87 4.33 -5.74
CA ALA A 79 -2.64 5.08 -5.50
C ALA A 79 -2.65 5.78 -4.13
N ALA A 80 -3.78 6.42 -3.77
CA ALA A 80 -3.94 7.05 -2.47
C ALA A 80 -3.88 6.04 -1.32
N ALA A 81 -4.51 4.87 -1.47
CA ALA A 81 -4.48 3.80 -0.47
C ALA A 81 -3.05 3.27 -0.25
N LYS A 82 -2.27 3.09 -1.33
CA LYS A 82 -0.87 2.67 -1.24
C LYS A 82 0.02 3.70 -0.56
N GLU A 83 -0.20 4.98 -0.85
CA GLU A 83 0.54 6.05 -0.18
C GLU A 83 0.20 6.11 1.31
N GLN A 84 -1.08 5.92 1.66
CA GLN A 84 -1.52 5.89 3.04
C GLN A 84 -0.96 4.68 3.81
N GLU A 85 -0.89 3.51 3.17
CA GLU A 85 -0.23 2.32 3.73
C GLU A 85 1.26 2.56 3.98
N LYS A 86 1.94 3.32 3.10
CA LYS A 86 3.36 3.64 3.24
C LYS A 86 3.66 4.49 4.48
N VAL A 87 2.77 5.42 4.84
CA VAL A 87 2.98 6.32 5.98
C VAL A 87 2.39 5.81 7.29
N ALA A 88 1.50 4.81 7.26
CA ALA A 88 0.74 4.34 8.42
C ALA A 88 1.61 4.02 9.64
N ALA A 89 2.68 3.25 9.47
CA ALA A 89 3.58 2.90 10.57
C ALA A 89 4.28 4.12 11.19
N ALA A 90 4.69 5.08 10.35
CA ALA A 90 5.33 6.31 10.82
C ALA A 90 4.34 7.20 11.57
N GLU A 91 3.09 7.31 11.10
CA GLU A 91 2.02 8.06 11.77
C GLU A 91 1.66 7.47 13.14
N VAL A 92 1.51 6.15 13.24
CA VAL A 92 1.26 5.48 14.52
C VAL A 92 2.41 5.74 15.48
N MET A 93 3.65 5.57 15.03
CA MET A 93 4.83 5.86 15.84
C MET A 93 4.91 7.35 16.24
N ASN A 94 4.45 8.27 15.40
CA ASN A 94 4.42 9.70 15.73
C ASN A 94 3.44 9.99 16.87
N GLN A 95 2.25 9.40 16.82
CA GLN A 95 1.25 9.53 17.89
C GLN A 95 1.76 8.94 19.21
N ILE A 96 2.42 7.79 19.16
CA ILE A 96 2.99 7.14 20.34
C ILE A 96 4.15 7.98 20.90
N ALA A 97 5.06 8.48 20.04
CA ALA A 97 6.14 9.36 20.48
C ALA A 97 5.61 10.61 21.17
N LEU A 98 4.55 11.22 20.62
CA LEU A 98 3.88 12.38 21.21
C LEU A 98 3.27 12.04 22.58
N TYR A 99 2.66 10.86 22.72
CA TYR A 99 2.10 10.39 24.00
C TYR A 99 3.17 10.22 25.09
N TYR A 100 4.30 9.56 24.77
CA TYR A 100 5.35 9.27 25.75
C TYR A 100 6.24 10.47 26.08
N SER A 101 6.59 11.26 25.06
CA SER A 101 7.64 12.29 25.18
C SER A 101 7.10 13.71 25.14
N GLY A 102 5.85 13.91 24.72
CA GLY A 102 5.31 15.23 24.43
C GLY A 102 5.87 15.87 23.14
N ALA A 103 6.63 15.12 22.35
CA ALA A 103 7.21 15.57 21.09
C ALA A 103 6.90 14.58 19.95
N GLU A 104 6.74 15.13 18.75
CA GLU A 104 6.67 14.35 17.52
C GLU A 104 8.00 13.64 17.23
N LEU A 105 7.95 12.65 16.34
CA LEU A 105 9.14 12.00 15.80
C LEU A 105 10.08 13.03 15.14
N ASP A 106 11.38 12.82 15.30
CA ASP A 106 12.34 13.50 14.44
C ASP A 106 12.12 13.08 12.98
N GLU A 107 12.23 14.05 12.07
CA GLU A 107 12.02 13.86 10.64
C GLU A 107 12.87 12.70 10.08
N LYS A 108 14.08 12.49 10.61
CA LYS A 108 14.95 11.38 10.18
C LYS A 108 14.35 10.01 10.48
N SER A 109 13.86 9.81 11.71
CA SER A 109 13.24 8.55 12.10
C SER A 109 11.92 8.35 11.36
N TYR A 110 11.12 9.41 11.23
CA TYR A 110 9.87 9.38 10.48
C TYR A 110 10.11 8.95 9.02
N ASN A 111 10.99 9.65 8.30
CA ASN A 111 11.29 9.36 6.90
C ASN A 111 11.89 7.96 6.74
N TYR A 112 12.74 7.51 7.67
CA TYR A 112 13.28 6.15 7.61
C TYR A 112 12.16 5.10 7.67
N ILE A 113 11.18 5.27 8.56
CA ILE A 113 10.04 4.35 8.68
C ILE A 113 9.18 4.39 7.41
N VAL A 114 8.91 5.57 6.84
CA VAL A 114 8.17 5.72 5.58
C VAL A 114 8.89 5.03 4.42
N ASP A 115 10.19 5.25 4.27
CA ASP A 115 10.97 4.69 3.16
C ASP A 115 11.17 3.17 3.25
N HIS A 116 10.99 2.60 4.45
CA HIS A 116 11.08 1.16 4.72
C HIS A 116 9.79 0.63 5.35
N SER A 117 8.63 1.11 4.90
CA SER A 117 7.33 0.83 5.54
C SER A 117 7.01 -0.66 5.66
N ASN A 118 7.46 -1.47 4.70
CA ASN A 118 7.34 -2.93 4.70
C ASN A 118 8.15 -3.63 5.82
N LEU A 119 9.03 -2.93 6.52
CA LEU A 119 9.82 -3.45 7.63
C LEU A 119 9.21 -3.13 9.00
N PHE A 120 8.10 -2.39 9.08
CA PHE A 120 7.48 -1.97 10.35
C PHE A 120 6.01 -2.40 10.42
N PRO A 121 5.73 -3.69 10.71
CA PRO A 121 6.67 -4.73 11.09
C PRO A 121 7.19 -5.54 9.88
N ALA A 122 8.32 -6.21 10.04
CA ALA A 122 8.81 -7.19 9.08
C ALA A 122 8.06 -8.52 9.26
N GLY A 123 6.90 -8.63 8.60
CA GLY A 123 5.96 -9.74 8.78
C GLY A 123 6.36 -11.08 8.15
N THR A 124 7.29 -11.10 7.18
CA THR A 124 7.73 -12.32 6.48
C THR A 124 9.17 -12.69 6.81
N VAL A 125 9.57 -13.94 6.51
CA VAL A 125 10.94 -14.40 6.72
C VAL A 125 11.95 -13.59 5.90
N GLU A 126 11.56 -13.20 4.68
CA GLU A 126 12.38 -12.39 3.78
C GLU A 126 12.60 -10.99 4.35
N LEU A 127 11.53 -10.33 4.81
CA LEU A 127 11.60 -8.99 5.40
C LEU A 127 12.37 -8.99 6.71
N LYS A 128 12.28 -10.06 7.52
CA LYS A 128 13.07 -10.20 8.76
C LYS A 128 14.57 -10.26 8.46
N LYS A 129 14.97 -10.97 7.40
CA LYS A 129 16.37 -11.02 6.94
C LYS A 129 16.83 -9.68 6.38
N GLU A 130 15.97 -8.98 5.66
CA GLU A 130 16.24 -7.63 5.18
C GLU A 130 16.49 -6.66 6.34
N ALA A 131 15.58 -6.61 7.33
CA ALA A 131 15.74 -5.81 8.54
C ALA A 131 17.04 -6.14 9.29
N GLU A 132 17.40 -7.42 9.40
CA GLU A 132 18.67 -7.84 9.98
C GLU A 132 19.89 -7.34 9.20
N SER A 133 19.84 -7.32 7.88
CA SER A 133 20.94 -6.85 7.03
C SER A 133 21.18 -5.33 7.11
N LEU A 134 20.17 -4.56 7.51
CA LEU A 134 20.25 -3.11 7.66
C LEU A 134 20.85 -2.67 9.00
N VAL A 135 21.01 -3.60 9.96
CA VAL A 135 21.53 -3.29 11.30
C VAL A 135 22.95 -2.72 11.24
N ASP A 136 23.15 -1.52 11.78
CA ASP A 136 24.49 -1.00 12.05
C ASP A 136 25.07 -1.63 13.32
N SER A 137 25.93 -2.64 13.15
CA SER A 137 26.52 -3.40 14.25
C SER A 137 27.46 -2.58 15.15
N ASN A 138 27.83 -1.37 14.76
CA ASN A 138 28.69 -0.49 15.56
C ASN A 138 27.89 0.35 16.55
N VAL A 139 26.56 0.38 16.40
CA VAL A 139 25.66 1.15 17.26
C VAL A 139 25.13 0.26 18.36
N THR A 140 25.23 0.75 19.59
CA THR A 140 24.68 0.08 20.78
C THR A 140 23.75 1.03 21.49
N SER A 141 22.88 0.51 22.35
CA SER A 141 22.06 1.30 23.28
C SER A 141 22.85 2.42 23.99
N ARG A 142 24.07 2.13 24.46
CA ARG A 142 24.95 3.14 25.09
C ARG A 142 25.25 4.34 24.20
N HIS A 143 25.37 4.14 22.89
CA HIS A 143 25.55 5.25 21.94
C HIS A 143 24.29 6.09 21.85
N ILE A 144 23.12 5.44 21.80
CA ILE A 144 21.81 6.09 21.73
C ILE A 144 21.56 6.96 22.97
N PHE A 145 21.75 6.40 24.16
CA PHE A 145 21.59 7.12 25.43
C PHE A 145 22.58 8.27 25.60
N LYS A 146 23.77 8.17 25.01
CA LYS A 146 24.74 9.28 25.02
C LYS A 146 24.32 10.42 24.11
N ASN A 147 23.88 10.10 22.90
CA ASN A 147 23.40 11.06 21.92
C ASN A 147 22.67 10.30 20.80
N ILE A 148 21.34 10.40 20.73
CA ILE A 148 20.52 9.70 19.75
C ILE A 148 20.67 10.26 18.33
N SER A 149 20.94 11.57 18.16
CA SER A 149 20.83 12.27 16.88
C SER A 149 21.59 11.64 15.69
N PRO A 150 22.80 11.05 15.85
CA PRO A 150 23.50 10.39 14.74
C PRO A 150 22.90 9.04 14.29
N TYR A 151 21.89 8.54 15.00
CA TYR A 151 21.39 7.18 14.87
C TYR A 151 19.88 7.11 14.56
N LEU A 152 19.22 8.27 14.40
CA LEU A 152 17.79 8.37 14.09
C LEU A 152 17.41 7.75 12.72
N GLU A 153 18.38 7.66 11.81
CA GLU A 153 18.20 7.07 10.47
C GLU A 153 18.91 5.70 10.34
N LYS A 154 19.03 4.96 11.46
CA LYS A 154 19.74 3.68 11.49
C LYS A 154 18.91 2.59 12.13
N MET A 155 18.85 1.44 11.46
CA MET A 155 18.43 0.20 12.09
C MET A 155 19.48 -0.22 13.12
N ILE A 156 19.06 -0.44 14.35
CA ILE A 156 19.91 -0.93 15.44
C ILE A 156 19.40 -2.27 15.94
N LYS A 157 20.24 -2.97 16.69
CA LYS A 157 19.89 -4.19 17.41
C LYS A 157 20.12 -3.97 18.90
N VAL A 158 19.12 -4.31 19.71
CA VAL A 158 19.22 -4.33 21.17
C VAL A 158 18.71 -5.67 21.68
N SER A 159 19.29 -6.17 22.77
CA SER A 159 18.86 -7.40 23.42
C SER A 159 18.83 -7.21 24.93
N GLY A 160 17.92 -7.90 25.59
CA GLY A 160 17.68 -7.72 27.01
C GLY A 160 16.53 -8.57 27.52
N ASP A 161 16.36 -8.56 28.84
CA ASP A 161 15.26 -9.21 29.53
C ASP A 161 14.00 -8.34 29.41
N ILE A 162 12.87 -8.94 29.04
CA ILE A 162 11.56 -8.29 29.08
C ILE A 162 11.17 -8.08 30.53
N VAL A 163 10.99 -6.81 30.91
CA VAL A 163 10.42 -6.45 32.22
C VAL A 163 8.91 -6.25 32.16
N GLN A 164 8.38 -5.95 30.98
CA GLN A 164 6.95 -5.82 30.71
C GLN A 164 6.70 -5.96 29.21
N ILE A 165 5.68 -6.74 28.84
CA ILE A 165 5.14 -6.78 27.48
C ILE A 165 3.62 -6.71 27.51
N GLU A 166 3.04 -5.84 26.69
CA GLU A 166 1.59 -5.67 26.55
C GLU A 166 1.20 -5.65 25.07
N GLU A 167 0.05 -6.25 24.75
CA GLU A 167 -0.57 -6.18 23.43
C GLU A 167 -1.95 -5.52 23.54
N GLU A 168 -2.22 -4.55 22.68
CA GLU A 168 -3.51 -3.88 22.58
C GLU A 168 -4.06 -3.98 21.14
N GLU A 169 -5.34 -4.29 21.00
CA GLU A 169 -6.04 -4.18 19.71
C GLU A 169 -6.46 -2.73 19.47
N THR A 170 -5.93 -2.13 18.41
CA THR A 170 -6.19 -0.74 18.03
C THR A 170 -6.88 -0.65 16.66
N ASP A 171 -7.26 0.56 16.24
CA ASP A 171 -7.76 0.80 14.88
C ASP A 171 -6.71 0.49 13.78
N PHE A 172 -5.43 0.36 14.16
CA PHE A 172 -4.31 0.01 13.28
C PHE A 172 -3.93 -1.48 13.35
N GLY A 173 -4.72 -2.29 14.07
CA GLY A 173 -4.45 -3.68 14.40
C GLY A 173 -3.77 -3.84 15.77
N THR A 174 -3.24 -5.03 16.03
CA THR A 174 -2.51 -5.33 17.26
C THR A 174 -1.24 -4.49 17.34
N VAL A 175 -1.04 -3.78 18.44
CA VAL A 175 0.19 -3.08 18.78
C VAL A 175 0.77 -3.70 20.04
N SER A 176 2.06 -4.03 20.01
CA SER A 176 2.78 -4.56 21.15
C SER A 176 3.79 -3.54 21.68
N GLU A 177 3.70 -3.24 22.97
CA GLU A 177 4.70 -2.48 23.71
C GLU A 177 5.60 -3.44 24.47
N ILE A 178 6.91 -3.37 24.19
CA ILE A 178 7.91 -4.27 24.77
C ILE A 178 8.94 -3.44 25.53
N HIS A 179 8.92 -3.53 26.86
CA HIS A 179 9.95 -2.94 27.70
C HIS A 179 11.03 -3.97 28.02
N ILE A 180 12.25 -3.72 27.56
CA ILE A 180 13.43 -4.50 27.96
C ILE A 180 14.40 -3.68 28.81
N ILE A 181 15.12 -4.38 29.68
CA ILE A 181 16.37 -3.91 30.26
C ILE A 181 17.50 -4.64 29.54
N ASP A 182 18.40 -3.90 28.90
CA ASP A 182 19.57 -4.47 28.23
C ASP A 182 20.69 -4.84 29.22
N ASP A 183 21.73 -5.52 28.73
CA ASP A 183 22.90 -5.93 29.53
C ASP A 183 23.67 -4.75 30.15
N ASN A 184 23.42 -3.51 29.72
CA ASN A 184 24.02 -2.29 30.24
C ASN A 184 23.08 -1.54 31.21
N ASN A 185 21.97 -2.15 31.62
CA ASN A 185 20.90 -1.57 32.43
C ASN A 185 20.21 -0.34 31.80
N ASN A 186 20.17 -0.27 30.47
CA ASN A 186 19.38 0.73 29.76
C ASN A 186 17.95 0.22 29.54
N SER A 187 16.97 1.11 29.76
CA SER A 187 15.56 0.84 29.48
C SER A 187 15.25 1.12 28.01
N VAL A 188 14.78 0.12 27.27
CA VAL A 188 14.36 0.29 25.87
C VAL A 188 12.92 -0.13 25.72
N ILE A 189 12.10 0.77 25.19
CA ILE A 189 10.69 0.52 24.87
C ILE A 189 10.59 0.32 23.36
N GLY A 190 10.28 -0.90 22.94
CA GLY A 190 9.98 -1.24 21.55
C GLY A 190 8.49 -1.18 21.29
N ILE A 191 8.11 -0.54 20.20
CA ILE A 191 6.74 -0.57 19.68
C ILE A 191 6.75 -1.42 18.42
N TYR A 192 6.06 -2.56 18.47
CA TYR A 192 5.95 -3.49 17.35
C TYR A 192 4.49 -3.53 16.86
N LEU A 193 4.26 -3.21 15.59
CA LEU A 193 2.92 -3.15 15.00
C LEU A 193 2.40 -4.54 14.59
N GLY A 194 2.28 -5.43 15.56
CA GLY A 194 1.69 -6.76 15.42
C GLY A 194 1.75 -7.52 16.74
N SER A 195 1.26 -8.75 16.76
CA SER A 195 1.43 -9.65 17.91
C SER A 195 2.85 -10.23 17.97
N THR A 196 3.36 -10.37 19.19
CA THR A 196 4.63 -11.01 19.53
C THR A 196 4.51 -12.52 19.78
N GLY A 197 3.28 -13.06 19.83
CA GLY A 197 3.02 -14.49 19.93
C GLY A 197 3.20 -15.03 21.34
N ASP A 198 4.20 -15.91 21.54
CA ASP A 198 4.47 -16.59 22.82
C ASP A 198 5.60 -15.96 23.64
N ILE A 199 5.97 -14.72 23.29
CA ILE A 199 6.93 -13.90 24.04
C ILE A 199 6.23 -13.33 25.28
N LEU A 200 6.83 -13.51 26.45
CA LEU A 200 6.24 -13.15 27.75
C LEU A 200 7.23 -12.38 28.62
N ASP A 201 6.73 -11.79 29.71
CA ASP A 201 7.55 -11.20 30.77
C ASP A 201 8.64 -12.17 31.25
N GLY A 202 9.86 -11.65 31.41
CA GLY A 202 11.03 -12.41 31.82
C GLY A 202 11.73 -13.20 30.70
N ASP A 203 11.21 -13.21 29.47
CA ASP A 203 11.96 -13.74 28.33
C ASP A 203 13.12 -12.82 27.93
N TYR A 204 14.22 -13.42 27.47
CA TYR A 204 15.32 -12.68 26.84
C TYR A 204 15.08 -12.58 25.34
N VAL A 205 15.05 -11.35 24.82
CA VAL A 205 14.72 -11.09 23.40
C VAL A 205 15.75 -10.22 22.72
N THR A 206 15.74 -10.28 21.40
CA THR A 206 16.42 -9.32 20.53
C THR A 206 15.38 -8.54 19.74
N MET A 207 15.43 -7.21 19.87
CA MET A 207 14.69 -6.29 19.00
C MET A 207 15.62 -5.69 17.96
N ARG A 208 15.11 -5.54 16.74
CA ARG A 208 15.73 -4.70 15.70
C ARG A 208 14.75 -3.61 15.31
N GLY A 209 15.22 -2.37 15.26
CA GLY A 209 14.35 -1.22 15.03
C GLY A 209 15.12 0.07 14.89
N VAL A 210 14.37 1.17 14.75
CA VAL A 210 14.93 2.51 14.57
C VAL A 210 14.68 3.34 15.83
N PRO A 211 15.71 3.97 16.41
CA PRO A 211 15.54 4.88 17.54
C PRO A 211 14.65 6.06 17.14
N THR A 212 13.70 6.42 18.00
CA THR A 212 12.77 7.51 17.72
C THR A 212 12.99 8.69 18.64
N VAL A 213 12.90 8.47 19.96
CA VAL A 213 13.03 9.52 20.97
C VAL A 213 13.62 8.96 22.25
N VAL A 214 14.38 9.78 22.98
CA VAL A 214 14.80 9.51 24.36
C VAL A 214 13.91 10.35 25.28
N TYR A 215 13.33 9.70 26.29
CA TYR A 215 12.41 10.33 27.22
C TYR A 215 12.61 9.77 28.63
N SER A 216 11.90 10.36 29.60
CA SER A 216 11.97 9.97 31.01
C SER A 216 10.58 9.82 31.58
N PHE A 217 10.39 8.85 32.48
CA PHE A 217 9.13 8.63 33.19
C PHE A 217 9.38 8.25 34.65
N ASP A 218 8.39 8.48 35.50
CA ASP A 218 8.45 8.10 36.91
C ASP A 218 8.29 6.59 37.06
N ASN A 219 9.19 5.95 37.81
CA ASN A 219 9.14 4.53 38.07
C ASN A 219 8.44 4.21 39.40
N ILE A 220 7.95 2.98 39.53
CA ILE A 220 7.27 2.49 40.74
C ILE A 220 8.16 2.49 42.00
N GLY A 221 9.48 2.62 41.82
CA GLY A 221 10.45 2.76 42.91
C GLY A 221 10.57 4.18 43.47
N GLY A 222 9.82 5.16 42.92
CA GLY A 222 9.85 6.56 43.36
C GLY A 222 11.00 7.37 42.77
N GLY A 223 11.66 6.87 41.73
CA GLY A 223 12.67 7.60 40.95
C GLY A 223 12.21 7.87 39.52
N THR A 224 13.13 8.36 38.71
CA THR A 224 12.91 8.56 37.26
C THR A 224 13.75 7.55 36.48
N THR A 225 13.14 6.95 35.46
CA THR A 225 13.81 6.08 34.49
C THR A 225 13.98 6.83 33.18
N ASN A 226 15.18 6.75 32.58
CA ASN A 226 15.41 7.20 31.22
C ASN A 226 15.25 6.03 30.27
N ALA A 227 14.49 6.22 29.20
CA ALA A 227 14.23 5.22 28.20
C ALA A 227 14.43 5.76 26.78
N VAL A 228 14.67 4.84 25.86
CA VAL A 228 14.59 5.12 24.43
C VAL A 228 13.39 4.39 23.85
N LEU A 229 12.59 5.11 23.09
CA LEU A 229 11.54 4.54 22.26
C LEU A 229 12.15 4.06 20.93
N LEU A 230 11.77 2.84 20.54
CA LEU A 230 12.25 2.16 19.35
C LEU A 230 11.04 1.76 18.50
N ALA A 231 10.98 2.21 17.25
CA ALA A 231 10.08 1.63 16.27
C ALA A 231 10.62 0.23 15.93
N ALA A 232 10.01 -0.82 16.47
CA ALA A 232 10.51 -2.19 16.33
C ALA A 232 10.07 -2.79 14.99
N SER A 233 11.05 -3.18 14.19
CA SER A 233 10.86 -3.91 12.93
C SER A 233 10.69 -5.40 13.18
N THR A 234 11.48 -5.95 14.11
CA THR A 234 11.44 -7.36 14.49
C THR A 234 11.64 -7.53 16.00
N ILE A 235 11.05 -8.59 16.54
CA ILE A 235 11.34 -9.12 17.86
C ILE A 235 11.56 -10.64 17.74
N GLN A 236 12.54 -11.16 18.48
CA GLN A 236 12.88 -12.57 18.48
C GLN A 236 13.31 -13.02 19.88
N LYS A 237 12.66 -14.08 20.39
CA LYS A 237 13.08 -14.80 21.60
C LYS A 237 14.39 -15.56 21.36
N GLN A 238 15.32 -15.48 22.32
CA GLN A 238 16.61 -16.17 22.30
C GLN A 238 16.56 -17.56 22.95
#